data_AF-A0A1B6H864-F1
#
_entry.id   AF-A0A1B6H864-F1
#
_cell.length_a   1.000
_cell.length_b   1.000
_cell.length_c   1.000
_cell.angle_alpha   90.00
_cell.angle_beta   90.00
_cell.angle_gamma   90.00
#
_symmetry.space_group_name_H-M   'P 1'
#
loop_
_entity.id
_entity.type
_entity.pdbx_description
1 polymer ?
#
loop_
_entity_poly.entity_id
_entity_poly.type
_entity_poly.pdbx_seq_one_letter_code
_entity_poly.pdbx_strand_id
1 'polypeptide(L)'
;GDGMSLATLAAARIYLGQLKKEAGENSFLSFERFPYTGLAKTYCADSQVADSACSATAYLTGAKGNIYTVGVTSSVGFMDWRNMKNESHHPSSLLKWAQDAGK
;
A
#
# COMPACT_ATOMS: atom_id res chain seq x y z
N GLY A 1 5.57 -4.39 -0.32
CA GLY A 1 6.44 -4.08 -1.47
C GLY A 1 5.60 -3.37 -2.51
N ASP A 2 6.07 -2.24 -3.03
CA ASP A 2 5.38 -1.54 -4.13
C ASP A 2 5.37 -2.43 -5.39
N GLY A 3 4.26 -2.49 -6.10
CA GLY A 3 4.08 -3.33 -7.29
C GLY A 3 4.16 -4.86 -7.07
N MET A 4 4.18 -5.32 -5.82
CA MET A 4 4.40 -6.73 -5.49
C MET A 4 3.11 -7.56 -5.55
N SER A 5 2.69 -7.92 -6.77
CA SER A 5 1.51 -8.76 -7.02
C SER A 5 1.68 -10.19 -6.49
N LEU A 6 0.59 -10.98 -6.43
CA LEU A 6 0.67 -12.42 -6.11
C LEU A 6 1.56 -13.19 -7.09
N ALA A 7 1.56 -12.81 -8.36
CA ALA A 7 2.46 -13.40 -9.36
C ALA A 7 3.93 -13.05 -9.07
N THR A 8 4.20 -11.80 -8.66
CA THR A 8 5.53 -11.36 -8.23
C THR A 8 6.01 -12.15 -7.02
N LEU A 9 5.12 -12.47 -6.06
CA LEU A 9 5.44 -13.31 -4.91
C LEU A 9 5.83 -14.74 -5.34
N ALA A 10 5.03 -15.37 -6.21
CA ALA A 10 5.33 -16.71 -6.71
C ALA A 10 6.68 -16.76 -7.44
N ALA A 11 6.95 -15.78 -8.31
CA ALA A 11 8.23 -15.65 -8.99
C ALA A 11 9.39 -15.47 -8.01
N ALA A 12 9.25 -14.58 -7.01
CA ALA A 12 10.28 -14.35 -6.00
C ALA A 12 10.55 -15.59 -5.13
N ARG A 13 9.52 -16.36 -4.80
CA ARG A 13 9.63 -17.62 -4.04
C ARG A 13 10.44 -18.66 -4.82
N ILE A 14 10.10 -18.88 -6.09
CA ILE A 14 10.82 -19.82 -6.96
C ILE A 14 12.28 -19.39 -7.10
N TYR A 15 12.51 -18.10 -7.37
CA TYR A 15 13.85 -17.56 -7.49
C TYR A 15 14.68 -17.76 -6.22
N LEU A 16 14.10 -17.52 -5.03
CA LEU A 16 14.77 -17.75 -3.75
C LEU A 16 15.19 -19.22 -3.57
N GLY A 17 14.33 -20.18 -3.90
CA GLY A 17 14.68 -21.60 -3.80
C GLY A 17 15.76 -22.01 -4.80
N GLN A 18 15.73 -21.48 -6.02
CA GLN A 18 16.78 -21.71 -7.02
C GLN A 18 18.14 -21.16 -6.59
N LEU A 19 18.17 -19.99 -5.93
CA LEU A 19 19.41 -19.47 -5.32
C LEU A 19 19.98 -20.40 -4.23
N LYS A 20 19.15 -21.23 -3.61
CA LYS A 20 19.54 -22.27 -2.64
C LYS A 20 19.84 -23.62 -3.28
N LYS A 21 19.83 -23.72 -4.62
CA LYS A 21 19.97 -24.96 -5.39
C LYS A 21 18.86 -25.98 -5.12
N GLU A 22 17.66 -25.49 -4.79
CA GLU A 22 16.43 -26.28 -4.68
C GLU A 22 15.56 -26.10 -5.95
N ALA A 23 14.46 -26.85 -6.07
CA ALA A 23 13.52 -26.73 -7.19
C ALA A 23 12.88 -25.32 -7.30
N GLY A 24 12.59 -24.69 -6.15
CA GLY A 24 12.01 -23.34 -6.09
C GLY A 24 10.64 -23.31 -5.43
N GLU A 25 9.69 -24.13 -5.90
CA GLU A 25 8.28 -24.05 -5.54
C GLU A 25 7.99 -24.34 -4.06
N ASN A 26 8.85 -25.14 -3.43
CA ASN A 26 8.75 -25.53 -2.02
C ASN A 26 9.44 -24.56 -1.04
N SER A 27 10.11 -23.53 -1.56
CA SER A 27 10.70 -22.48 -0.73
C SER A 27 9.62 -21.53 -0.19
N PHE A 28 9.95 -20.76 0.85
CA PHE A 28 9.05 -19.77 1.43
C PHE A 28 9.78 -18.44 1.61
N LEU A 29 9.16 -17.34 1.19
CA LEU A 29 9.61 -15.99 1.56
C LEU A 29 9.41 -15.78 3.07
N SER A 30 10.17 -14.88 3.68
CA SER A 30 10.16 -14.70 5.14
C SER A 30 8.76 -14.41 5.70
N PHE A 31 7.98 -13.58 5.01
CA PHE A 31 6.61 -13.19 5.40
C PHE A 31 5.53 -14.23 5.05
N GLU A 32 5.84 -15.24 4.24
CA GLU A 32 4.89 -16.35 3.97
C GLU A 32 4.78 -17.33 5.14
N ARG A 33 5.64 -17.17 6.16
CA ARG A 33 5.59 -17.91 7.42
C ARG A 33 4.64 -17.28 8.44
N PHE A 34 4.06 -16.12 8.15
CA PHE A 34 3.12 -15.48 9.06
C PHE A 34 1.84 -16.32 9.19
N PRO A 35 1.23 -16.40 10.38
CA PRO A 35 0.07 -17.26 10.62
C PRO A 35 -1.24 -16.72 10.03
N TYR A 36 -1.25 -15.47 9.57
CA TYR A 36 -2.45 -14.79 9.07
C TYR A 36 -2.20 -14.21 7.67
N THR A 37 -3.20 -14.38 6.81
CA THR A 37 -3.21 -13.86 5.44
C THR A 37 -4.55 -13.20 5.16
N GLY A 38 -4.54 -12.10 4.41
CA GLY A 38 -5.72 -11.43 3.92
C GLY A 38 -5.49 -10.88 2.51
N LEU A 39 -6.59 -10.55 1.82
CA LEU A 39 -6.56 -9.90 0.51
C LEU A 39 -7.03 -8.44 0.63
N ALA A 40 -6.40 -7.54 -0.12
CA ALA A 40 -6.74 -6.12 -0.14
C ALA A 40 -7.29 -5.69 -1.49
N LYS A 41 -8.40 -4.96 -1.50
CA LYS A 41 -8.97 -4.32 -2.70
C LYS A 41 -8.34 -2.94 -2.91
N THR A 42 -7.50 -2.80 -3.93
CA THR A 42 -6.55 -1.69 -4.05
C THR A 42 -7.05 -0.42 -4.74
N TYR A 43 -8.19 -0.45 -5.43
CA TYR A 43 -8.72 0.69 -6.20
C TYR A 43 -8.63 2.06 -5.47
N CYS A 44 -8.28 3.15 -6.16
CA CYS A 44 -8.44 4.51 -5.65
C CYS A 44 -9.93 4.87 -5.58
N ALA A 45 -10.31 5.97 -4.93
CA ALA A 45 -11.71 6.39 -4.90
C ALA A 45 -12.30 6.65 -6.32
N ASP A 46 -11.48 7.06 -7.27
CA ASP A 46 -11.85 7.45 -8.65
C ASP A 46 -11.20 6.59 -9.75
N SER A 47 -10.37 5.59 -9.41
CA SER A 47 -9.69 4.72 -10.37
C SER A 47 -9.68 3.25 -9.93
N GLN A 48 -10.00 2.35 -10.87
CA GLN A 48 -9.97 0.91 -10.65
C GLN A 48 -8.55 0.38 -10.45
N VAL A 49 -7.59 0.90 -11.22
CA VAL A 49 -6.16 0.60 -11.09
C VAL A 49 -5.52 1.72 -10.28
N ALA A 50 -5.03 1.37 -9.10
CA ALA A 50 -4.42 2.33 -8.20
C ALA A 50 -2.99 2.69 -8.59
N ASP A 51 -2.59 3.91 -8.24
CA ASP A 51 -1.19 4.33 -8.21
C ASP A 51 -0.61 4.23 -6.78
N SER A 52 0.70 4.46 -6.64
CA SER A 52 1.36 4.40 -5.34
C SER A 52 0.86 5.49 -4.37
N ALA A 53 0.42 6.64 -4.88
CA ALA A 53 -0.02 7.77 -4.06
C ALA A 53 -1.35 7.49 -3.32
N CYS A 54 -2.38 7.11 -4.06
CA CYS A 54 -3.70 6.86 -3.46
C CYS A 54 -3.66 5.61 -2.56
N SER A 55 -2.87 4.60 -2.94
CA SER A 55 -2.72 3.37 -2.17
C SER A 55 -1.97 3.63 -0.85
N ALA A 56 -0.90 4.41 -0.88
CA ALA A 56 -0.20 4.85 0.34
C ALA A 56 -1.13 5.61 1.29
N THR A 57 -1.94 6.52 0.75
CA THR A 57 -2.95 7.23 1.56
C THR A 57 -3.91 6.24 2.23
N ALA A 58 -4.40 5.24 1.50
CA ALA A 58 -5.31 4.24 2.05
C ALA A 58 -4.69 3.43 3.19
N TYR A 59 -3.54 2.77 2.98
CA TYR A 59 -2.99 1.86 4.00
C TYR A 59 -2.23 2.58 5.13
N LEU A 60 -1.84 3.85 4.96
CA LEU A 60 -1.18 4.63 6.02
C LEU A 60 -2.14 5.50 6.83
N THR A 61 -3.25 5.95 6.26
CA THR A 61 -4.19 6.88 6.93
C THR A 61 -5.57 6.28 7.19
N GLY A 62 -5.89 5.13 6.58
CA GLY A 62 -7.19 4.48 6.71
C GLY A 62 -8.30 5.06 5.82
N ALA A 63 -8.01 6.09 5.00
CA ALA A 63 -8.95 6.71 4.08
C ALA A 63 -8.48 6.59 2.62
N LYS A 64 -9.38 6.27 1.69
CA LYS A 64 -9.05 6.26 0.25
C LYS A 64 -8.99 7.69 -0.29
N GLY A 65 -7.93 7.96 -1.06
CA GLY A 65 -7.79 9.18 -1.87
C GLY A 65 -8.08 8.92 -3.36
N ASN A 66 -8.00 9.98 -4.14
CA ASN A 66 -8.05 9.93 -5.61
C ASN A 66 -6.67 9.57 -6.18
N ILE A 67 -6.62 9.09 -7.42
CA ILE A 67 -5.36 8.82 -8.12
C ILE A 67 -4.48 10.08 -8.16
N TYR A 68 -3.16 9.91 -8.05
CA TYR A 68 -2.18 11.00 -8.00
C TYR A 68 -2.28 11.96 -6.80
N THR A 69 -3.03 11.59 -5.76
CA THR A 69 -3.13 12.38 -4.52
C THR A 69 -2.51 11.63 -3.33
N VAL A 70 -1.82 12.36 -2.44
CA VAL A 70 -1.14 11.81 -1.27
C VAL A 70 -1.62 12.54 -0.01
N GLY A 71 -1.98 11.78 1.04
CA GLY A 71 -2.25 12.36 2.35
C GLY A 71 -3.50 13.22 2.43
N VAL A 72 -4.43 13.03 1.49
CA VAL A 72 -5.71 13.75 1.42
C VAL A 72 -6.86 12.79 1.09
N THR A 73 -8.06 13.11 1.56
CA THR A 73 -9.28 12.36 1.22
C THR A 73 -9.69 12.55 -0.24
N SER A 74 -10.64 11.75 -0.71
CA SER A 74 -11.22 11.84 -2.07
C SER A 74 -11.94 13.17 -2.38
N SER A 75 -12.06 14.08 -1.42
CA SER A 75 -12.53 15.46 -1.64
C SER A 75 -11.51 16.34 -2.39
N VAL A 76 -10.25 15.91 -2.51
CA VAL A 76 -9.20 16.63 -3.24
C VAL A 76 -8.94 15.94 -4.58
N GLY A 77 -9.13 16.66 -5.69
CA GLY A 77 -8.84 16.17 -7.03
C GLY A 77 -7.36 16.30 -7.42
N PHE A 78 -6.97 15.66 -8.54
CA PHE A 78 -5.64 15.83 -9.11
C PHE A 78 -5.36 17.31 -9.44
N MET A 79 -4.20 17.82 -9.00
CA MET A 79 -3.79 19.24 -9.12
C MET A 79 -4.74 20.26 -8.46
N ASP A 80 -5.64 19.85 -7.57
CA ASP A 80 -6.55 20.76 -6.86
C ASP A 80 -5.93 21.34 -5.59
N TRP A 81 -4.97 22.25 -5.77
CA TRP A 81 -4.29 22.92 -4.67
C TRP A 81 -5.24 23.72 -3.76
N ARG A 82 -6.43 24.14 -4.27
CA ARG A 82 -7.39 24.92 -3.47
C ARG A 82 -8.01 24.04 -2.40
N ASN A 83 -8.54 22.87 -2.79
CA ASN A 83 -9.08 21.91 -1.83
C ASN A 83 -7.99 21.24 -0.99
N MET A 84 -6.77 21.10 -1.52
CA MET A 84 -5.63 20.58 -0.77
C MET A 84 -5.26 21.46 0.44
N LYS A 85 -5.48 22.77 0.41
CA LYS A 85 -5.21 23.64 1.57
C LYS A 85 -6.18 23.46 2.73
N ASN A 86 -7.33 22.83 2.50
CA ASN A 86 -8.30 22.61 3.57
C ASN A 86 -7.86 21.42 4.43
N GLU A 87 -7.40 21.71 5.64
CA GLU A 87 -6.93 20.71 6.61
C GLU A 87 -8.01 19.68 6.98
N SER A 88 -9.30 19.99 6.81
CA SER A 88 -10.37 19.01 7.02
C SER A 88 -10.30 17.82 6.05
N HIS A 89 -9.55 17.96 4.96
CA HIS A 89 -9.30 16.88 4.00
C HIS A 89 -8.03 16.07 4.30
N HIS A 90 -7.29 16.37 5.38
CA HIS A 90 -6.01 15.72 5.70
C HIS A 90 -6.19 14.63 6.77
N PRO A 91 -6.35 13.35 6.38
CA PRO A 91 -6.39 12.28 7.36
C PRO A 91 -5.02 12.11 8.03
N SER A 92 -5.01 11.83 9.34
CA SER A 92 -3.77 11.54 10.06
C SER A 92 -3.22 10.16 9.66
N SER A 93 -1.91 10.06 9.50
CA SER A 93 -1.26 8.77 9.26
C SER A 93 -1.02 8.00 10.55
N LEU A 94 -0.89 6.68 10.45
CA LEU A 94 -0.49 5.81 11.55
C LEU A 94 0.86 6.22 12.15
N LEU A 95 1.80 6.71 11.31
CA LEU A 95 3.07 7.24 11.79
C LEU A 95 2.87 8.49 12.65
N LYS A 96 1.99 9.41 12.24
CA LYS A 96 1.67 10.59 13.04
C LYS A 96 1.07 10.20 14.40
N TRP A 97 0.14 9.24 14.41
CA TRP A 97 -0.40 8.71 15.67
C TRP A 97 0.67 8.08 16.56
N ALA A 98 1.64 7.38 15.98
CA ALA A 98 2.76 6.83 16.73
C ALA A 98 3.64 7.93 17.35
N GLN A 99 3.97 8.97 16.57
CA GLN A 99 4.73 10.13 17.06
C GLN A 99 4.00 10.87 18.18
N ASP A 100 2.69 11.09 18.04
CA ASP A 100 1.86 11.73 19.08
C ASP A 100 1.80 10.91 20.36
N ALA A 101 1.93 9.58 20.25
CA ALA A 101 2.04 8.66 21.38
C ALA A 101 3.48 8.50 21.91
N GLY A 102 4.45 9.26 21.40
CA GLY A 102 5.85 9.23 21.83
C GLY A 102 6.62 7.96 21.42
N LYS A 103 6.25 7.34 20.29
CA LYS A 103 6.93 6.17 19.72
C LYS A 103 7.88 6.51 18.59
#